data_AF-W9VNP9-F1
#
_entry.id   AF-W9VNP9-F1
#
_cell.length_a   1.000
_cell.length_b   1.000
_cell.length_c   1.000
_cell.angle_alpha   90.00
_cell.angle_beta   90.00
_cell.angle_gamma   90.00
#
_symmetry.space_group_name_H-M   'P 1'
#
loop_
_entity.id
_entity.type
_entity.pdbx_description
1 polymer ?
#
loop_
_entity_poly.entity_id
_entity_poly.type
_entity_poly.pdbx_seq_one_letter_code
_entity_poly.pdbx_strand_id
1 'polypeptide(L)'
;MPVQHQIASIAAWKDEQHVLDNRNQYRQKFDAVIDILAPVITLTRPEASFYLWAKTPTDDTLFSKGILADQNLTLLPGSYLSREVDGINPGSGYVRMALVAEVDECVEAATRIRRYIESL
;
A
#
# COMPACT_ATOMS: atom_id res chain seq x y z
N MET A 1 2.78 -3.09 30.70
CA MET A 1 3.18 -4.08 29.69
C MET A 1 3.80 -5.29 30.40
N PRO A 2 3.38 -6.54 30.14
CA PRO A 2 3.90 -7.72 30.85
C PRO A 2 5.43 -7.87 30.68
N VAL A 3 6.12 -8.42 31.68
CA VAL A 3 7.60 -8.49 31.74
C VAL A 3 8.19 -9.21 30.52
N GLN A 4 7.58 -10.30 30.07
CA GLN A 4 8.03 -11.05 28.89
C GLN A 4 8.04 -10.20 27.61
N HIS A 5 7.08 -9.27 27.45
CA HIS A 5 7.06 -8.36 26.30
C HIS A 5 8.20 -7.35 26.41
N GLN A 6 8.46 -6.82 27.60
CA GLN A 6 9.57 -5.87 27.82
C GLN A 6 10.92 -6.50 27.50
N ILE A 7 11.16 -7.75 27.95
CA ILE A 7 12.39 -8.49 27.66
C ILE A 7 12.56 -8.72 26.15
N ALA A 8 11.50 -9.15 25.46
CA ALA A 8 11.53 -9.32 24.01
C ALA A 8 11.77 -7.99 23.27
N SER A 9 11.13 -6.91 23.70
CA SER A 9 11.37 -5.57 23.14
C SER A 9 12.82 -5.13 23.34
N ILE A 10 13.43 -5.37 24.52
CA ILE A 10 14.85 -5.05 24.75
C ILE A 10 15.75 -5.80 23.76
N ALA A 11 15.47 -7.08 23.49
CA ALA A 11 16.22 -7.85 22.50
C ALA A 11 16.06 -7.26 21.09
N ALA A 12 14.83 -6.93 20.68
CA ALA A 12 14.55 -6.30 19.39
C ALA A 12 15.26 -4.93 19.26
N TRP A 13 15.18 -4.05 20.26
CA TRP A 13 15.82 -2.74 20.22
C TRP A 13 17.36 -2.76 20.17
N LYS A 14 17.99 -3.90 20.51
CA LYS A 14 19.45 -4.04 20.50
C LYS A 14 20.01 -4.61 19.19
N ASP A 15 19.16 -5.09 18.30
CA ASP A 15 19.58 -5.73 17.06
C ASP A 15 19.16 -4.88 15.85
N GLU A 16 20.13 -4.28 15.15
CA GLU A 16 19.84 -3.54 13.92
C GLU A 16 19.85 -4.44 12.68
N GLN A 17 20.33 -5.69 12.76
CA GLN A 17 20.42 -6.57 11.60
C GLN A 17 19.02 -6.90 11.06
N HIS A 18 18.09 -7.30 11.92
CA HIS A 18 16.71 -7.56 11.48
C HIS A 18 16.03 -6.30 10.92
N VAL A 19 16.39 -5.11 11.39
CA VAL A 19 15.85 -3.83 10.88
C VAL A 19 16.35 -3.57 9.45
N LEU A 20 17.64 -3.78 9.19
CA LEU A 20 18.24 -3.66 7.86
C LEU A 20 17.62 -4.65 6.87
N ASP A 21 17.47 -5.90 7.28
CA ASP A 21 16.89 -6.95 6.46
C ASP A 21 15.43 -6.67 6.13
N ASN A 22 14.62 -6.26 7.12
CA ASN A 22 13.24 -5.85 6.92
C ASN A 22 13.13 -4.64 5.96
N ARG A 23 13.99 -3.63 6.10
CA ARG A 23 14.01 -2.48 5.19
C ARG A 23 14.37 -2.88 3.76
N ASN A 24 15.29 -3.83 3.58
CA ASN A 24 15.65 -4.36 2.26
C ASN A 24 14.47 -5.09 1.60
N GLN A 25 13.70 -5.87 2.36
CA GLN A 25 12.49 -6.50 1.84
C GLN A 25 11.47 -5.46 1.36
N TYR A 26 11.22 -4.39 2.11
CA TYR A 26 10.33 -3.33 1.64
C TYR A 26 10.85 -2.64 0.38
N ARG A 27 12.16 -2.35 0.27
CA ARG A 27 12.74 -1.79 -0.95
C ARG A 27 12.41 -2.65 -2.18
N GLN A 28 12.61 -3.96 -2.07
CA GLN A 28 12.27 -4.92 -3.13
C GLN A 28 10.78 -4.91 -3.47
N LYS A 29 9.89 -4.92 -2.46
CA LYS A 29 8.44 -4.83 -2.65
C LYS A 29 8.05 -3.55 -3.41
N PHE A 30 8.59 -2.41 -2.99
CA PHE A 30 8.30 -1.12 -3.63
C PHE A 30 8.82 -1.07 -5.06
N ASP A 31 10.05 -1.49 -5.31
CA ASP A 31 10.63 -1.49 -6.67
C ASP A 31 9.75 -2.33 -7.62
N ALA A 32 9.45 -3.58 -7.24
CA ALA A 32 8.68 -4.48 -8.08
C ALA A 32 7.24 -4.00 -8.32
N VAL A 33 6.55 -3.50 -7.29
CA VAL A 33 5.15 -3.04 -7.42
C VAL A 33 5.08 -1.74 -8.22
N ILE A 34 6.00 -0.80 -8.01
CA ILE A 34 6.03 0.47 -8.74
C ILE A 34 6.31 0.21 -10.22
N ASP A 35 7.26 -0.66 -10.56
CA ASP A 35 7.57 -1.01 -11.96
C ASP A 35 6.34 -1.54 -12.71
N ILE A 36 5.46 -2.28 -12.02
CA ILE A 36 4.23 -2.83 -12.60
C ILE A 36 3.14 -1.77 -12.74
N LEU A 37 2.94 -0.93 -11.72
CA LEU A 37 1.78 -0.04 -11.63
C LEU A 37 2.01 1.35 -12.22
N ALA A 38 3.22 1.92 -12.12
CA ALA A 38 3.51 3.28 -12.59
C ALA A 38 3.13 3.54 -14.07
N PRO A 39 3.19 2.57 -15.00
CA PRO A 39 2.73 2.77 -16.38
C PRO A 39 1.21 2.99 -16.53
N VAL A 40 0.39 2.55 -15.57
CA VAL A 40 -1.08 2.53 -15.69
C VAL A 40 -1.80 3.37 -14.64
N ILE A 41 -1.12 3.79 -13.57
CA ILE A 41 -1.70 4.62 -12.51
C ILE A 41 -0.69 5.64 -12.00
N THR A 42 -1.17 6.85 -11.69
CA THR A 42 -0.31 7.88 -11.10
C THR A 42 -0.04 7.57 -9.64
N LEU A 43 1.23 7.30 -9.32
CA LEU A 43 1.74 7.13 -7.97
C LEU A 43 3.17 7.67 -7.89
N THR A 44 3.63 7.95 -6.68
CA THR A 44 5.00 8.37 -6.42
C THR A 44 5.62 7.42 -5.41
N ARG A 45 6.91 7.09 -5.59
CA ARG A 45 7.67 6.36 -4.57
C ARG A 45 7.70 7.18 -3.28
N PRO A 46 7.21 6.64 -2.15
CA PRO A 46 7.28 7.35 -0.88
C PRO A 46 8.71 7.32 -0.32
N GLU A 47 9.07 8.36 0.45
CA GLU A 47 10.38 8.42 1.12
C GLU A 47 10.50 7.40 2.26
N ALA A 48 9.38 7.05 2.89
CA ALA A 48 9.29 6.11 4.01
C ALA A 48 7.89 5.47 4.08
N SER A 49 7.66 4.64 5.11
CA SER A 49 6.47 3.81 5.31
C SER A 49 6.37 2.60 4.37
N PHE A 50 5.31 1.82 4.54
CA PHE A 50 4.97 0.66 3.73
C PHE A 50 3.68 0.88 2.91
N TYR A 51 3.27 2.13 2.73
CA TYR A 51 2.07 2.50 1.98
C TYR A 51 2.40 3.11 0.62
N LEU A 52 1.72 2.64 -0.43
CA LEU A 52 1.60 3.37 -1.69
C LEU A 52 0.31 4.18 -1.69
N TRP A 53 0.43 5.44 -2.07
CA TRP A 53 -0.69 6.37 -2.26
C TRP A 53 -0.83 6.64 -3.76
N ALA A 54 -1.88 6.06 -4.37
CA ALA A 54 -2.07 6.11 -5.81
C ALA A 54 -3.37 6.84 -6.16
N LYS A 55 -3.32 7.68 -7.18
CA LYS A 55 -4.48 8.40 -7.69
C LYS A 55 -5.33 7.46 -8.55
N THR A 56 -6.60 7.29 -8.21
CA THR A 56 -7.50 6.41 -8.96
C THR A 56 -7.99 7.06 -10.26
N PRO A 57 -8.22 6.28 -11.33
CA PRO A 57 -8.77 6.81 -12.59
C PRO A 57 -10.25 7.23 -12.45
N THR A 58 -10.94 6.68 -11.46
CA THR A 58 -12.35 6.95 -11.13
C THR A 58 -12.49 7.36 -9.66
N ASP A 59 -13.73 7.53 -9.19
CA ASP A 59 -14.04 7.61 -7.76
C ASP A 59 -13.37 6.48 -6.96
N ASP A 60 -12.78 6.81 -5.81
CA ASP A 60 -11.93 5.90 -5.03
C ASP A 60 -12.73 4.77 -4.37
N THR A 61 -13.97 5.04 -3.98
CA THR A 61 -14.89 4.05 -3.41
C THR A 61 -15.36 3.08 -4.50
N LEU A 62 -15.74 3.58 -5.67
CA LEU A 62 -16.11 2.73 -6.81
C LEU A 62 -14.92 1.88 -7.30
N PHE A 63 -13.74 2.49 -7.41
CA PHE A 63 -12.53 1.79 -7.80
C PHE A 63 -12.21 0.65 -6.83
N SER A 64 -12.23 0.91 -5.52
CA SER A 64 -11.94 -0.10 -4.50
C SER A 64 -12.98 -1.23 -4.48
N LYS A 65 -14.26 -0.91 -4.71
CA LYS A 65 -15.33 -1.91 -4.82
C LYS A 65 -15.16 -2.83 -6.02
N GLY A 66 -14.82 -2.29 -7.18
CA GLY A 66 -14.61 -3.10 -8.38
C GLY A 66 -13.35 -3.95 -8.30
N ILE A 67 -12.25 -3.42 -7.77
CA ILE A 67 -11.03 -4.21 -7.48
C ILE A 67 -11.36 -5.39 -6.54
N LEU A 68 -12.17 -5.18 -5.50
CA LEU A 68 -12.58 -6.25 -4.60
C LEU A 68 -13.45 -7.29 -5.32
N ALA A 69 -14.44 -6.85 -6.11
CA ALA A 69 -15.36 -7.74 -6.81
C ALA A 69 -14.65 -8.60 -7.86
N ASP A 70 -13.75 -8.00 -8.66
CA ASP A 70 -13.20 -8.64 -9.86
C ASP A 70 -11.84 -9.30 -9.60
N GLN A 71 -11.06 -8.78 -8.65
CA GLN A 71 -9.70 -9.25 -8.38
C GLN A 71 -9.51 -9.83 -6.98
N ASN A 72 -10.53 -9.76 -6.12
CA ASN A 72 -10.49 -10.17 -4.71
C ASN A 72 -9.33 -9.52 -3.94
N LEU A 73 -9.11 -8.22 -4.19
CA LEU A 73 -8.11 -7.41 -3.50
C LEU A 73 -8.80 -6.30 -2.70
N THR A 74 -8.30 -6.02 -1.51
CA THR A 74 -8.82 -4.95 -0.66
C THR A 74 -7.91 -3.74 -0.71
N LEU A 75 -8.44 -2.62 -1.18
CA LEU A 75 -7.80 -1.31 -1.12
C LEU A 75 -8.55 -0.42 -0.14
N LEU A 76 -7.87 0.57 0.44
CA LEU A 76 -8.53 1.55 1.31
C LEU A 76 -8.79 2.85 0.54
N PRO A 77 -10.06 3.24 0.31
CA PRO A 77 -10.41 4.54 -0.26
C PRO A 77 -9.79 5.68 0.55
N GLY A 78 -9.16 6.61 -0.15
CA GLY A 78 -8.48 7.74 0.44
C GLY A 78 -9.44 8.71 1.12
N SER A 79 -10.65 8.84 0.58
CA SER A 79 -11.74 9.63 1.15
C SER A 79 -12.10 9.21 2.59
N TYR A 80 -11.80 7.97 2.99
CA TYR A 80 -12.04 7.47 4.36
C TYR A 80 -10.95 7.88 5.35
N LEU A 81 -9.79 8.35 4.87
CA LEU A 81 -8.66 8.78 5.69
C LEU A 81 -8.64 10.29 5.93
N SER A 82 -9.59 11.02 5.35
CA SER A 82 -9.65 12.48 5.39
C SER A 82 -11.06 12.98 5.63
N ARG A 83 -11.17 14.26 5.97
CA ARG A 83 -12.43 14.96 6.19
C ARG A 83 -12.61 16.00 5.10
N GLU A 84 -13.86 16.21 4.70
CA GLU A 84 -14.23 17.33 3.84
C GLU A 84 -14.09 18.66 4.59
N VAL A 85 -13.42 19.61 3.94
CA VAL A 85 -13.30 21.01 4.39
C VAL A 85 -13.58 21.89 3.18
N ASP A 86 -14.50 22.84 3.32
CA ASP A 86 -14.90 23.77 2.25
C ASP A 86 -15.29 23.07 0.94
N GLY A 87 -15.98 21.93 1.02
CA GLY A 87 -16.42 21.14 -0.14
C GLY A 87 -15.33 20.28 -0.79
N ILE A 88 -14.13 20.21 -0.19
CA ILE A 88 -13.00 19.45 -0.73
C ILE A 88 -12.57 18.38 0.27
N ASN A 89 -12.55 17.12 -0.19
CA ASN A 89 -11.93 16.01 0.54
C ASN A 89 -10.55 15.69 -0.08
N PRO A 90 -9.43 15.94 0.62
CA PRO A 90 -8.09 15.80 0.04
C PRO A 90 -7.68 14.35 -0.27
N GLY A 91 -8.37 13.37 0.31
CA GLY A 91 -8.17 11.95 0.03
C GLY A 91 -9.04 11.42 -1.11
N SER A 92 -10.02 12.19 -1.58
CA SER A 92 -10.89 11.78 -2.69
C SER A 92 -10.08 11.54 -3.97
N GLY A 93 -10.40 10.47 -4.69
CA GLY A 93 -9.69 10.06 -5.91
C GLY A 93 -8.31 9.45 -5.66
N TYR A 94 -8.04 8.95 -4.45
CA TYR A 94 -6.84 8.20 -4.12
C TYR A 94 -7.16 6.91 -3.37
N VAL A 95 -6.25 5.94 -3.43
CA VAL A 95 -6.29 4.72 -2.62
C VAL A 95 -4.97 4.50 -1.89
N ARG A 96 -5.06 3.96 -0.67
CA ARG A 96 -3.91 3.50 0.10
C ARG A 96 -3.74 1.99 -0.05
N MET A 97 -2.58 1.58 -0.54
CA MET A 97 -2.17 0.17 -0.66
C MET A 97 -1.06 -0.12 0.35
N ALA A 98 -1.19 -1.17 1.15
CA ALA A 98 -0.18 -1.56 2.14
C ALA A 98 0.65 -2.75 1.63
N LEU A 99 1.95 -2.56 1.43
CA LEU A 99 2.87 -3.60 0.91
C LEU A 99 3.45 -4.48 2.03
N VAL A 100 2.56 -5.06 2.84
CA VAL A 100 2.94 -5.82 4.05
C VAL A 100 3.07 -7.32 3.82
N ALA A 101 2.39 -7.85 2.79
CA ALA A 101 2.45 -9.25 2.36
C ALA A 101 3.83 -9.61 1.78
N GLU A 102 4.07 -10.88 1.45
CA GLU A 102 5.33 -11.31 0.84
C GLU A 102 5.54 -10.66 -0.55
N VAL A 103 6.79 -10.65 -1.04
CA VAL A 103 7.14 -9.98 -2.32
C VAL A 103 6.30 -10.53 -3.48
N ASP A 104 6.20 -11.85 -3.59
CA ASP A 104 5.46 -12.51 -4.67
C ASP A 104 3.96 -12.19 -4.62
N GLU A 105 3.37 -12.15 -3.42
CA GLU A 105 1.97 -11.76 -3.22
C GLU A 105 1.74 -10.28 -3.60
N CYS A 106 2.68 -9.40 -3.27
CA CYS A 106 2.63 -7.99 -3.67
C CYS A 106 2.71 -7.82 -5.20
N VAL A 107 3.59 -8.58 -5.86
CA VAL A 107 3.73 -8.58 -7.32
C VAL A 107 2.48 -9.11 -8.03
N GLU A 108 1.91 -10.19 -7.50
CA GLU A 108 0.66 -10.75 -8.01
C GLU A 108 -0.49 -9.73 -7.86
N ALA A 109 -0.61 -9.11 -6.68
CA ALA A 109 -1.63 -8.09 -6.43
C ALA A 109 -1.47 -6.89 -7.38
N ALA A 110 -0.24 -6.40 -7.59
CA ALA A 110 0.04 -5.32 -8.53
C ALA A 110 -0.37 -5.68 -9.97
N THR A 111 -0.09 -6.91 -10.41
CA THR A 111 -0.45 -7.40 -11.75
C THR A 111 -1.97 -7.46 -11.94
N ARG A 112 -2.71 -7.93 -10.92
CA ARG A 112 -4.18 -7.97 -10.93
C ARG A 112 -4.80 -6.57 -10.94
N ILE A 113 -4.25 -5.64 -10.14
CA ILE A 113 -4.67 -4.23 -10.14
C ILE A 113 -4.46 -3.62 -11.52
N ARG A 114 -3.28 -3.83 -12.13
CA ARG A 114 -3.00 -3.37 -13.50
C ARG A 114 -4.02 -3.91 -14.51
N ARG A 115 -4.29 -5.21 -14.48
CA ARG A 115 -5.28 -5.84 -15.36
C ARG A 115 -6.67 -5.20 -15.22
N TYR A 116 -7.10 -4.93 -13.99
CA TYR A 116 -8.37 -4.26 -13.74
C TYR A 116 -8.36 -2.85 -14.34
N ILE A 117 -7.31 -2.06 -14.11
CA ILE A 117 -7.20 -0.70 -14.65
C ILE A 117 -7.23 -0.71 -16.19
N GLU A 118 -6.51 -1.63 -16.84
CA GLU A 118 -6.50 -1.78 -18.30
C GLU A 118 -7.86 -2.25 -18.87
N SER A 119 -8.78 -2.71 -18.02
CA SER A 119 -10.14 -3.11 -18.42
C SER A 119 -11.22 -2.05 -18.17
N LEU A 120 -10.87 -0.93 -17.51
CA LEU A 120 -11.75 0.23 -17.31
C LEU A 120 -11.88 1.07 -18.58
#